data_AF-F0P2T4-F1
#
_entry.id   AF-F0P2T4-F1
#
_cell.length_a   1.000
_cell.length_b   1.000
_cell.length_c   1.000
_cell.angle_alpha   90.00
_cell.angle_beta   90.00
_cell.angle_gamma   90.00
#
_symmetry.space_group_name_H-M   'P 1'
#
loop_
_entity.id
_entity.type
_entity.pdbx_description
1 polymer ?
#
loop_
_entity_poly.entity_id
_entity_poly.type
_entity_poly.pdbx_seq_one_letter_code
_entity_poly.pdbx_strand_id
1 'polypeptide(L)'
;MAIIIKQQISNHPIFTDVERFVTITRIANNADVKQIILNGHIEYINDGVDVTSNFRSQIDNWIVGNHYSVQVRDENNEPILDENGEELTMPAFDYFHSLILANQVPLLSLLQVYILNDDEKGAFNF
;
A
#
# COMPACT_ATOMS: atom_id res chain seq x y z
N MET A 1 -15.86 10.14 -7.98
CA MET A 1 -15.32 9.78 -6.64
C MET A 1 -14.11 10.64 -6.36
N ALA A 2 -13.85 11.01 -5.11
CA ALA A 2 -12.62 11.74 -4.77
C ALA A 2 -11.45 10.76 -4.70
N ILE A 3 -10.33 11.11 -5.34
CA ILE A 3 -9.08 10.35 -5.25
C ILE A 3 -8.37 10.77 -3.96
N ILE A 4 -7.99 9.79 -3.13
CA ILE A 4 -7.26 10.01 -1.88
C ILE A 4 -5.75 9.84 -2.12
N ILE A 5 -5.37 8.76 -2.81
CA ILE A 5 -3.99 8.48 -3.23
C ILE A 5 -4.03 8.11 -4.70
N LYS A 6 -3.07 8.64 -5.46
CA LYS A 6 -2.70 8.15 -6.79
C LYS A 6 -1.19 7.99 -6.80
N GLN A 7 -0.73 6.76 -6.72
CA GLN A 7 0.68 6.41 -6.65
C GLN A 7 1.08 5.68 -7.92
N GLN A 8 2.05 6.21 -8.65
CA GLN A 8 2.64 5.49 -9.78
C GLN A 8 3.39 4.27 -9.25
N ILE A 9 3.20 3.14 -9.91
CA ILE A 9 3.91 1.90 -9.68
C ILE A 9 4.68 1.50 -10.94
N SER A 10 5.58 0.53 -10.83
CA SER A 10 6.32 -0.05 -11.95
C SER A 10 5.39 -0.45 -13.10
N ASN A 11 5.87 -0.50 -14.33
CA ASN A 11 5.09 -1.02 -15.45
C ASN A 11 5.03 -2.55 -15.41
N HIS A 12 3.98 -3.13 -16.00
CA HIS A 12 3.84 -4.58 -16.00
C HIS A 12 4.96 -5.21 -16.84
N PRO A 13 5.56 -6.34 -16.45
CA PRO A 13 6.66 -6.95 -17.20
C PRO A 13 6.35 -7.26 -18.68
N ILE A 14 5.07 -7.48 -18.98
CA ILE A 14 4.56 -7.74 -20.35
C ILE A 14 4.10 -6.46 -21.06
N PHE A 15 3.59 -5.48 -20.31
CA PHE A 15 3.03 -4.24 -20.86
C PHE A 15 3.92 -3.07 -20.43
N THR A 16 5.09 -2.96 -21.05
CA THR A 16 6.13 -1.99 -20.68
C THR A 16 5.77 -0.56 -21.02
N ASP A 17 4.86 -0.36 -21.97
CA ASP A 17 4.47 0.97 -22.47
C ASP A 17 3.22 1.50 -21.77
N VAL A 18 2.62 0.72 -20.88
CA VAL A 18 1.43 1.09 -20.12
C VAL A 18 1.84 1.51 -18.72
N GLU A 19 1.66 2.80 -18.42
CA GLU A 19 1.86 3.35 -17.09
C GLU A 19 0.77 2.84 -16.14
N ARG A 20 1.14 2.51 -14.91
CA ARG A 20 0.24 1.96 -13.90
C ARG A 20 0.22 2.81 -12.64
N PHE A 21 -0.98 2.98 -12.07
CA PHE A 21 -1.17 3.76 -10.85
C PHE A 21 -2.08 3.04 -9.86
N VAL A 22 -1.60 2.79 -8.65
CA VAL A 22 -2.48 2.39 -7.55
C VAL A 22 -3.27 3.62 -7.10
N THR A 23 -4.59 3.52 -7.21
CA THR A 23 -5.52 4.59 -6.87
C THR A 23 -6.39 4.16 -5.71
N ILE A 24 -6.28 4.88 -4.58
CA ILE A 24 -7.12 4.66 -3.40
C ILE A 24 -8.22 5.73 -3.39
N THR A 25 -9.47 5.28 -3.31
CA THR A 25 -10.66 6.15 -3.32
C THR A 25 -11.38 6.19 -1.97
N ARG A 26 -11.08 5.25 -1.07
CA ARG A 26 -11.62 5.23 0.28
C ARG A 26 -10.63 4.62 1.26
N ILE A 27 -10.57 5.22 2.44
CA ILE A 27 -9.89 4.69 3.62
C ILE A 27 -10.91 4.70 4.77
N ALA A 28 -11.07 3.57 5.46
CA ALA A 28 -11.92 3.46 6.63
C ALA A 28 -11.13 2.80 7.78
N ASN A 29 -10.86 3.58 8.83
CA ASN A 29 -10.22 3.08 10.05
C ASN A 29 -11.30 2.66 11.06
N ASN A 30 -11.27 1.39 11.46
CA ASN A 30 -12.14 0.83 12.49
C ASN A 30 -11.26 0.25 13.62
N ALA A 31 -11.03 1.07 14.64
CA ALA A 31 -10.20 0.70 15.76
C ALA A 31 -10.82 -0.38 16.65
N ASP A 32 -12.15 -0.45 16.75
CA ASP A 32 -12.86 -1.42 17.60
C ASP A 32 -12.58 -2.87 17.17
N VAL A 33 -12.45 -3.09 15.87
CA VAL A 33 -12.11 -4.41 15.29
C VAL A 33 -10.67 -4.48 14.77
N LYS A 34 -9.85 -3.46 15.05
CA LYS A 34 -8.44 -3.37 14.64
C LYS A 34 -8.22 -3.57 13.14
N GLN A 35 -8.94 -2.79 12.32
CA GLN A 35 -8.82 -2.84 10.86
C GLN A 35 -8.75 -1.45 10.22
N ILE A 36 -7.92 -1.31 9.20
CA ILE A 36 -7.96 -0.20 8.24
C ILE A 36 -8.32 -0.80 6.89
N ILE A 37 -9.46 -0.40 6.33
CA ILE A 37 -9.98 -0.90 5.05
C ILE A 37 -9.66 0.13 3.97
N LEU A 38 -8.96 -0.30 2.93
CA LEU A 38 -8.61 0.48 1.76
C LEU A 38 -9.40 -0.04 0.56
N ASN A 39 -10.10 0.85 -0.14
CA ASN A 39 -10.69 0.52 -1.44
C ASN A 39 -9.93 1.27 -2.53
N GLY A 40 -9.47 0.51 -3.51
CA GLY A 40 -8.73 1.05 -4.63
C GLY A 40 -8.74 0.16 -5.86
N HIS A 41 -8.07 0.65 -6.88
CA HIS A 41 -7.90 -0.03 -8.16
C HIS A 41 -6.58 0.42 -8.80
N ILE A 42 -6.11 -0.34 -9.77
CA ILE A 42 -4.98 0.03 -10.62
C ILE A 42 -5.53 0.76 -11.85
N GLU A 43 -5.13 2.01 -12.05
CA GLU A 43 -5.37 2.73 -13.30
C GLU A 43 -4.26 2.42 -14.28
N TYR A 44 -4.62 2.25 -15.55
CA TYR A 44 -3.71 1.95 -16.65
C TYR A 44 -3.80 3.07 -17.69
N ILE A 45 -2.67 3.71 -17.97
CA ILE A 45 -2.57 4.81 -18.94
C ILE A 45 -1.63 4.38 -20.06
N ASN A 46 -2.08 4.51 -21.31
CA ASN A 46 -1.26 4.27 -22.50
C ASN A 46 -1.28 5.52 -23.37
N ASP A 47 -0.12 6.13 -23.62
CA ASP A 47 0.02 7.39 -24.37
C ASP A 47 -0.92 8.51 -23.90
N GLY A 48 -1.12 8.62 -22.58
CA GLY A 48 -2.02 9.61 -21.97
C GLY A 48 -3.52 9.27 -22.05
N VAL A 49 -3.88 8.12 -22.62
CA VAL A 49 -5.26 7.63 -22.69
C VAL A 49 -5.50 6.60 -21.58
N ASP A 50 -6.58 6.78 -20.83
CA ASP A 50 -7.04 5.79 -19.85
C ASP A 50 -7.54 4.53 -20.56
N VAL A 51 -6.87 3.42 -20.29
CA VAL A 51 -7.17 2.08 -20.80
C VAL A 51 -7.56 1.10 -19.70
N THR A 52 -7.89 1.60 -18.50
CA THR A 52 -8.18 0.80 -17.29
C THR A 52 -9.30 -0.22 -17.51
N SER A 53 -10.30 0.11 -18.32
CA SER A 53 -11.43 -0.79 -18.63
C SER A 53 -11.03 -2.08 -19.35
N ASN A 54 -9.84 -2.13 -19.94
CA ASN A 54 -9.30 -3.32 -20.61
C ASN A 54 -8.66 -4.31 -19.63
N PHE A 55 -8.51 -3.93 -18.35
CA PHE A 55 -7.82 -4.70 -17.33
C PHE A 55 -8.72 -5.00 -16.14
N ARG A 56 -8.43 -6.10 -15.43
CA ARG A 56 -9.05 -6.36 -14.14
C ARG A 56 -8.30 -5.56 -13.07
N SER A 57 -8.76 -4.34 -12.83
CA SER A 57 -8.03 -3.33 -12.05
C SER A 57 -8.35 -3.30 -10.56
N GLN A 58 -9.35 -4.04 -10.07
CA GLN A 58 -9.83 -3.86 -8.70
C GLN A 58 -8.88 -4.46 -7.66
N ILE A 59 -8.50 -3.66 -6.66
CA ILE A 59 -7.80 -4.15 -5.46
C ILE A 59 -8.88 -4.45 -4.42
N ASP A 60 -9.36 -5.68 -4.45
CA ASP A 60 -10.41 -6.13 -3.53
C ASP A 60 -9.86 -6.42 -2.13
N ASN A 61 -10.63 -6.01 -1.11
CA ASN A 61 -10.39 -6.38 0.29
C ASN A 61 -8.98 -6.06 0.80
N TRP A 62 -8.44 -4.89 0.46
CA TRP A 62 -7.19 -4.45 1.06
C TRP A 62 -7.44 -4.01 2.51
N ILE A 63 -7.41 -5.00 3.40
CA ILE A 63 -7.69 -4.85 4.82
C ILE A 63 -6.38 -4.96 5.57
N VAL A 64 -5.93 -3.86 6.14
CA VAL A 64 -4.81 -3.84 7.07
C VAL A 64 -5.34 -4.20 8.45
N GLY A 65 -5.04 -5.41 8.91
CA GLY A 65 -5.52 -5.96 10.17
C GLY A 65 -4.47 -6.84 10.84
N ASN A 66 -4.69 -7.21 12.10
CA ASN A 66 -3.74 -8.03 12.87
C ASN A 66 -3.73 -9.53 12.49
N HIS A 67 -4.30 -9.91 11.34
CA HIS A 67 -4.23 -11.29 10.83
C HIS A 67 -2.90 -11.59 10.13
N TYR A 68 -2.09 -10.56 9.89
CA TYR A 68 -0.72 -10.65 9.41
C TYR A 68 0.18 -9.67 10.16
N SER A 69 1.49 -9.91 10.09
CA SER A 69 2.52 -9.03 10.64
C SER A 69 3.25 -8.32 9.51
N VAL A 70 3.74 -7.12 9.79
CA VAL A 70 4.60 -6.33 8.91
C VAL A 70 5.94 -6.10 9.58
N GLN A 71 6.97 -5.90 8.75
CA GLN A 71 8.29 -5.47 9.22
C GLN A 71 8.19 -4.08 9.83
N VAL A 72 8.75 -3.92 11.02
CA VAL A 72 8.92 -2.62 11.66
C VAL A 72 10.08 -1.92 10.97
N ARG A 73 9.83 -0.70 10.51
CA ARG A 73 10.83 0.11 9.81
C ARG A 73 11.18 1.37 10.58
N ASP A 74 12.41 1.83 10.38
CA ASP A 74 12.91 3.09 10.93
C ASP A 74 12.45 4.31 10.11
N GLU A 75 12.95 5.50 10.46
CA GLU A 75 12.63 6.75 9.78
C GLU A 75 13.13 6.81 8.32
N ASN A 76 14.11 5.97 7.96
CA ASN A 76 14.64 5.86 6.60
C ASN A 76 13.94 4.75 5.80
N ASN A 77 12.86 4.15 6.33
CA ASN A 77 12.15 3.01 5.75
C ASN A 77 13.02 1.74 5.69
N GLU A 78 14.07 1.62 6.51
CA GLU A 78 14.89 0.42 6.62
C GLU A 78 14.33 -0.54 7.68
N PRO A 79 14.39 -1.88 7.49
CA PRO A 79 13.95 -2.84 8.50
C PRO A 79 14.75 -2.71 9.81
N ILE A 80 14.05 -2.63 10.94
CA ILE A 80 14.66 -2.68 12.26
C ILE A 80 14.94 -4.15 12.62
N LEU A 81 16.17 -4.44 13.03
CA LEU A 81 16.57 -5.76 13.50
C LEU A 81 16.44 -5.89 15.03
N ASP A 82 16.12 -7.08 15.50
CA ASP A 82 16.12 -7.43 16.91
C ASP A 82 17.55 -7.70 17.45
N GLU A 83 17.67 -8.05 18.73
CA GLU A 83 18.97 -8.34 19.37
C GLU A 83 19.70 -9.55 18.76
N ASN A 84 18.99 -10.42 18.02
CA ASN A 84 19.53 -11.59 17.35
C ASN A 84 19.87 -11.33 15.87
N GLY A 85 19.57 -10.13 15.36
CA GLY A 85 19.75 -9.76 13.96
C GLY A 85 18.61 -10.21 13.04
N GLU A 86 17.47 -10.63 13.60
CA GLU A 86 16.26 -10.96 12.84
C GLU A 86 15.39 -9.71 12.63
N GLU A 87 14.66 -9.63 11.51
CA GLU A 87 13.77 -8.50 11.26
C GLU A 87 12.63 -8.45 12.28
N LEU A 88 12.50 -7.33 12.97
CA LEU A 88 11.42 -7.11 13.90
C LEU A 88 10.10 -7.00 13.15
N THR A 89 9.10 -7.76 13.58
CA THR A 89 7.75 -7.71 13.01
C THR A 89 6.72 -7.34 14.06
N MET A 90 5.66 -6.67 13.63
CA MET A 90 4.51 -6.31 14.47
C MET A 90 3.20 -6.60 13.75
N PRO A 91 2.10 -6.89 14.48
CA PRO A 91 0.77 -6.99 13.88
C PRO A 91 0.45 -5.74 13.07
N ALA A 92 -0.02 -5.90 11.83
CA ALA A 92 -0.08 -4.82 10.87
C ALA A 92 -0.90 -3.62 11.38
N PHE A 93 -2.12 -3.85 11.85
CA PHE A 93 -2.95 -2.75 12.36
C PHE A 93 -2.29 -2.06 13.55
N ASP A 94 -1.79 -2.81 14.54
CA ASP A 94 -1.17 -2.19 15.72
C ASP A 94 0.06 -1.33 15.32
N TYR A 95 0.88 -1.80 14.38
CA TYR A 95 2.01 -1.04 13.84
C TYR A 95 1.54 0.26 13.16
N PHE A 96 0.69 0.18 12.13
CA PHE A 96 0.21 1.35 11.41
C PHE A 96 -0.56 2.32 12.31
N HIS A 97 -1.39 1.80 13.21
CA HIS A 97 -2.13 2.60 14.18
C HIS A 97 -1.20 3.37 15.12
N SER A 98 -0.13 2.73 15.59
CA SER A 98 0.88 3.40 16.41
C SER A 98 1.65 4.49 15.65
N LEU A 99 2.01 4.27 14.38
CA LEU A 99 2.66 5.28 13.55
C LEU A 99 1.77 6.51 13.34
N ILE A 100 0.48 6.29 13.10
CA ILE A 100 -0.49 7.37 12.87
C ILE A 100 -0.73 8.17 14.16
N LEU A 101 -0.91 7.50 15.29
CA LEU A 101 -1.29 8.15 16.55
C LEU A 101 -0.10 8.67 17.36
N ALA A 102 0.98 7.89 17.48
CA ALA A 102 2.11 8.24 18.32
C ALA A 102 3.11 9.13 17.59
N ASN A 103 3.42 8.80 16.33
CA ASN A 103 4.46 9.50 15.56
C ASN A 103 3.89 10.60 14.65
N GLN A 104 2.56 10.78 14.64
CA GLN A 104 1.85 11.74 13.80
C GLN A 104 2.24 11.64 12.31
N VAL A 105 2.66 10.45 11.87
CA VAL A 105 3.05 10.21 10.48
C VAL A 105 1.78 10.34 9.64
N PRO A 106 1.78 11.17 8.58
CA PRO A 106 0.63 11.29 7.71
C PRO A 106 0.31 9.94 7.08
N LEU A 107 -0.91 9.43 7.34
CA LEU A 107 -1.39 8.13 6.84
C LEU A 107 -1.19 8.00 5.32
N LEU A 108 -1.39 9.09 4.57
CA LEU A 108 -1.23 9.09 3.12
C LEU A 108 0.21 8.79 2.70
N SER A 109 1.19 9.44 3.32
CA SER A 109 2.61 9.22 3.04
C SER A 109 3.03 7.79 3.39
N LEU A 110 2.54 7.28 4.52
CA LEU A 110 2.79 5.91 4.95
C LEU A 110 2.25 4.89 3.94
N LEU A 111 1.01 5.07 3.48
CA LEU A 111 0.42 4.19 2.47
C LEU A 111 1.17 4.26 1.14
N GLN A 112 1.63 5.43 0.70
CA GLN A 112 2.42 5.55 -0.52
C GLN A 112 3.74 4.77 -0.44
N VAL A 113 4.46 4.88 0.68
CA VAL A 113 5.69 4.12 0.91
C VAL A 113 5.44 2.62 0.86
N TYR A 114 4.36 2.14 1.49
CA TYR A 114 4.03 0.72 1.47
C TYR A 114 3.54 0.22 0.11
N ILE A 115 2.83 1.04 -0.66
CA ILE A 115 2.51 0.74 -2.06
C ILE A 115 3.80 0.53 -2.86
N LEU A 116 4.80 1.39 -2.71
CA LEU A 116 6.08 1.23 -3.42
C LEU A 116 6.84 -0.02 -2.96
N ASN A 117 6.91 -0.27 -1.65
CA ASN A 117 7.54 -1.48 -1.11
C ASN A 117 6.86 -2.78 -1.62
N ASP A 118 5.54 -2.78 -1.78
CA ASP A 118 4.78 -3.92 -2.30
C ASP A 118 4.95 -4.07 -3.82
N ASP A 119 5.07 -2.95 -4.54
CA ASP A 119 5.39 -2.93 -5.97
C ASP A 119 6.77 -3.54 -6.26
N GLU A 120 7.79 -3.18 -5.49
CA GLU A 120 9.13 -3.77 -5.59
C GLU A 120 9.13 -5.30 -5.38
N LYS A 121 8.19 -5.80 -4.57
CA LYS A 121 7.96 -7.24 -4.34
C LYS A 121 7.09 -7.90 -5.41
N GLY A 122 6.58 -7.13 -6.37
CA GLY A 122 5.75 -7.61 -7.47
C GLY A 122 4.28 -7.86 -7.10
N ALA A 123 3.78 -7.29 -6.00
CA ALA A 123 2.40 -7.50 -5.53
C ALA A 123 1.34 -7.04 -6.55
N PHE A 124 1.69 -6.14 -7.47
CA PHE A 124 0.80 -5.59 -8.50
C PHE A 124 1.07 -6.15 -9.91
N ASN A 125 1.79 -7.27 -10.04
CA ASN A 125 2.11 -7.90 -11.34
C ASN A 125 1.06 -8.95 -11.79
N PHE A 126 -0.20 -8.75 -11.42
CA PHE A 126 -1.31 -9.62 -11.81
C PHE A 126 -2.03 -9.14 -13.08
#